data_AF-A0A844TTX0-F1
#
_entry.id   AF-A0A844TTX0-F1
#
_cell.length_a   1.000
_cell.length_b   1.000
_cell.length_c   1.000
_cell.angle_alpha   90.00
_cell.angle_beta   90.00
_cell.angle_gamma   90.00
#
_symmetry.space_group_name_H-M   'P 1'
#
loop_
_entity.id
_entity.type
_entity.pdbx_description
1 polymer ?
#
loop_
_entity_poly.entity_id
_entity_poly.type
_entity_poly.pdbx_seq_one_letter_code
_entity_poly.pdbx_strand_id
1 'polypeptide(L)'
;MILAVATVLTAPVASAQNLDAGKSPAKLFADGCATCHRSPRGLAKGRFSLTLSWFLRDHYVTSSDSAKALADYLVSVDGPPPRAAAKPGAKPARSEPRPPKPVQGQ
;
A
#
# COMPACT_ATOMS: atom_id res chain seq x y z
N MET A 1 -22.59 62.65 17.43
CA MET A 1 -23.25 61.44 16.89
C MET A 1 -22.29 60.82 15.88
N ILE A 2 -21.51 59.83 16.30
CA ILE A 2 -20.52 59.16 15.42
C ILE A 2 -21.17 57.85 14.99
N LEU A 3 -21.57 57.75 13.71
CA LEU A 3 -22.08 56.51 13.13
C LEU A 3 -20.89 55.59 12.84
N ALA A 4 -20.76 54.50 13.59
CA ALA A 4 -19.83 53.42 13.28
C ALA A 4 -20.46 52.51 12.20
N VAL A 5 -19.87 52.52 11.00
CA VAL A 5 -20.25 51.58 9.93
C VAL A 5 -19.52 50.27 10.18
N ALA A 6 -20.27 49.25 10.64
CA ALA A 6 -19.76 47.89 10.77
C ALA A 6 -19.89 47.19 9.41
N THR A 7 -18.77 47.04 8.69
CA THR A 7 -18.70 46.21 7.49
C THR A 7 -18.71 44.74 7.90
N VAL A 8 -19.80 44.03 7.61
CA VAL A 8 -19.89 42.57 7.82
C VAL A 8 -19.08 41.87 6.74
N LEU A 9 -17.97 41.24 7.11
CA LEU A 9 -17.17 40.44 6.21
C LEU A 9 -17.83 39.05 6.04
N THR A 10 -18.55 38.86 4.94
CA THR A 10 -19.08 37.54 4.57
C THR A 10 -17.94 36.72 3.95
N ALA A 11 -17.36 35.82 4.74
CA ALA A 11 -16.37 34.87 4.24
C ALA A 11 -17.07 33.78 3.43
N PRO A 12 -16.67 33.51 2.16
CA PRO A 12 -17.20 32.38 1.42
C PRO A 12 -16.77 31.06 2.08
N VAL A 13 -17.69 30.10 2.12
CA VAL A 13 -17.42 28.75 2.63
C VAL A 13 -16.47 28.06 1.65
N ALA A 14 -15.23 27.79 2.08
CA ALA A 14 -14.26 27.08 1.26
C ALA A 14 -14.67 25.60 1.14
N SER A 15 -14.96 25.15 -0.09
CA SER A 15 -15.21 23.73 -0.37
C SER A 15 -13.88 23.03 -0.65
N ALA A 16 -13.64 21.89 0.00
CA ALA A 16 -12.47 21.06 -0.25
C ALA A 16 -12.56 20.45 -1.66
N GLN A 17 -11.61 20.78 -2.53
CA GLN A 17 -11.53 20.19 -3.86
C GLN A 17 -10.82 18.85 -3.83
N ASN A 18 -11.42 17.85 -4.49
CA ASN A 18 -10.82 16.54 -4.67
C ASN A 18 -9.82 16.58 -5.83
N LEU A 19 -8.54 16.71 -5.51
CA LEU A 19 -7.45 16.73 -6.50
C LEU A 19 -7.16 15.32 -7.04
N ASP A 20 -7.76 14.30 -6.43
CA ASP A 20 -7.57 12.89 -6.77
C ASP A 20 -8.66 12.33 -7.68
N ALA A 21 -9.67 13.14 -7.99
CA ALA A 21 -10.78 12.77 -8.83
C ALA A 21 -10.32 12.24 -10.20
N GLY A 22 -10.83 11.07 -10.58
CA GLY A 22 -10.56 10.44 -11.87
C GLY A 22 -9.19 9.75 -12.02
N LYS A 23 -8.32 9.79 -11.00
CA LYS A 23 -7.05 9.04 -11.04
C LYS A 23 -7.27 7.58 -10.66
N SER A 24 -6.58 6.68 -11.37
CA SER A 24 -6.55 5.27 -11.00
C SER A 24 -5.73 5.06 -9.70
N PRO A 25 -6.00 4.01 -8.91
CA PRO A 25 -5.24 3.72 -7.69
C PRO A 25 -3.73 3.58 -7.92
N ALA A 26 -3.34 2.96 -9.05
CA ALA A 26 -1.93 2.83 -9.43
C ALA A 26 -1.30 4.21 -9.71
N LYS A 27 -2.05 5.13 -10.32
CA LYS A 27 -1.58 6.50 -10.58
C LYS A 27 -1.49 7.32 -9.28
N LEU A 28 -2.43 7.15 -8.35
CA LEU A 28 -2.34 7.75 -7.01
C LEU A 28 -1.07 7.30 -6.27
N PHE A 29 -0.73 6.02 -6.33
CA PHE A 29 0.52 5.51 -5.77
C PHE A 29 1.75 6.13 -6.45
N ALA A 30 1.76 6.18 -7.79
CA ALA A 30 2.89 6.72 -8.56
C ALA A 30 3.11 8.21 -8.29
N ASP A 31 2.04 9.00 -8.20
CA ASP A 31 2.11 10.45 -8.04
C ASP A 31 2.39 10.85 -6.57
N GLY A 32 1.87 10.10 -5.59
CA GLY A 32 1.92 10.48 -4.17
C GLY A 32 2.83 9.65 -3.26
N CYS A 33 3.03 8.37 -3.56
CA CYS A 33 3.72 7.44 -2.64
C CYS A 33 5.10 7.00 -3.15
N ALA A 34 5.32 6.98 -4.46
CA ALA A 34 6.50 6.38 -5.08
C ALA A 34 7.83 7.09 -4.74
N THR A 35 7.79 8.35 -4.33
CA THR A 35 8.96 9.11 -3.88
C THR A 35 9.57 8.53 -2.61
N CYS A 36 8.73 8.03 -1.70
CA CYS A 36 9.15 7.47 -0.41
C CYS A 36 9.07 5.93 -0.38
N HIS A 37 8.16 5.35 -1.16
CA HIS A 37 7.92 3.92 -1.19
C HIS A 37 8.31 3.32 -2.53
N ARG A 38 9.31 2.45 -2.52
CA ARG A 38 9.78 1.79 -3.74
C ARG A 38 8.77 0.85 -4.39
N SER A 39 7.81 0.32 -3.61
CA SER A 39 6.77 -0.55 -4.13
C SER A 39 5.49 -0.46 -3.30
N PRO A 40 4.31 -0.69 -3.91
CA PRO A 40 3.03 -0.69 -3.20
C PRO A 40 2.93 -1.85 -2.18
N ARG A 41 3.59 -2.98 -2.46
CA ARG A 41 3.77 -4.08 -1.49
C ARG A 41 4.43 -3.62 -0.20
N GLY A 42 5.50 -2.84 -0.30
CA GLY A 42 6.20 -2.30 0.88
C GLY A 42 5.33 -1.40 1.74
N LEU A 43 4.35 -0.72 1.13
CA LEU A 43 3.41 0.16 1.82
C LEU A 43 2.28 -0.61 2.51
N ALA A 44 1.75 -1.69 1.90
CA ALA A 44 0.66 -2.49 2.47
C ALA A 44 1.09 -3.51 3.52
N LYS A 45 2.36 -3.94 3.52
CA LYS A 45 2.85 -5.05 4.33
C LYS A 45 2.38 -5.01 5.79
N GLY A 46 1.58 -6.00 6.18
CA GLY A 46 1.14 -6.21 7.56
C GLY A 46 0.09 -5.21 8.08
N ARG A 47 -0.57 -4.45 7.21
CA ARG A 47 -1.58 -3.45 7.60
C ARG A 47 -2.99 -3.90 7.20
N PHE A 48 -3.97 -3.66 8.08
CA PHE A 48 -5.38 -3.89 7.80
C PHE A 48 -5.92 -2.82 6.82
N SER A 49 -6.77 -3.21 5.86
CA SER A 49 -7.30 -2.30 4.83
C SER A 49 -7.97 -1.05 5.43
N LEU A 50 -8.71 -1.21 6.53
CA LEU A 50 -9.38 -0.10 7.20
C LEU A 50 -8.36 0.94 7.71
N THR A 51 -7.42 0.56 8.56
CA THR A 51 -6.43 1.49 9.13
C THR A 51 -5.54 2.12 8.05
N LEU A 52 -5.28 1.39 6.97
CA LEU A 52 -4.57 1.90 5.81
C LEU A 52 -5.35 3.00 5.08
N SER A 53 -6.66 2.81 4.84
CA SER A 53 -7.50 3.82 4.18
C SER A 53 -7.60 5.13 4.99
N TRP A 54 -7.72 5.05 6.32
CA TRP A 54 -7.68 6.24 7.19
C TRP A 54 -6.35 6.98 7.08
N PHE A 55 -5.23 6.25 7.18
CA PHE A 55 -3.89 6.82 7.03
C PHE A 55 -3.67 7.49 5.66
N LEU A 56 -4.12 6.85 4.58
CA LEU A 56 -3.97 7.41 3.23
C LEU A 56 -4.75 8.72 3.07
N ARG A 57 -5.97 8.78 3.63
CA ARG A 57 -6.82 9.99 3.60
C ARG A 57 -6.18 11.17 4.33
N ASP A 58 -5.42 10.93 5.39
CA ASP A 58 -4.82 12.01 6.17
C ASP A 58 -3.45 12.47 5.62
N HIS A 59 -2.78 11.62 4.82
CA HIS A 59 -1.38 11.88 4.42
C HIS A 59 -1.13 11.94 2.90
N TYR A 60 -1.94 11.29 2.07
CA TYR A 60 -1.58 11.06 0.66
C TYR A 60 -2.69 11.38 -0.34
N VAL A 61 -3.96 11.37 0.06
CA VAL A 61 -5.09 11.69 -0.83
C VAL A 61 -6.07 12.63 -0.15
N THR A 62 -6.86 13.34 -0.97
CA THR A 62 -7.77 14.42 -0.60
C THR A 62 -9.22 13.97 -0.40
N SER A 63 -9.53 12.70 -0.70
CA SER A 63 -10.89 12.15 -0.55
C SER A 63 -10.90 10.75 0.06
N SER A 64 -11.98 10.44 0.79
CA SER A 64 -12.19 9.12 1.39
C SER A 64 -12.34 8.01 0.35
N ASP A 65 -12.95 8.32 -0.81
CA ASP A 65 -13.12 7.37 -1.91
C ASP A 65 -11.78 6.96 -2.51
N SER A 66 -10.94 7.95 -2.85
CA SER A 66 -9.58 7.71 -3.34
C SER A 66 -8.74 6.94 -2.32
N ALA A 67 -8.92 7.22 -1.02
CA ALA A 67 -8.18 6.53 0.05
C ALA A 67 -8.57 5.06 0.14
N LYS A 68 -9.87 4.77 0.04
CA LYS A 68 -10.38 3.40 0.00
C LYS A 68 -9.92 2.66 -1.24
N ALA A 69 -10.05 3.27 -2.42
CA ALA A 69 -9.64 2.64 -3.69
C ALA A 69 -8.12 2.36 -3.71
N LEU A 70 -7.31 3.27 -3.18
CA LEU A 70 -5.87 3.08 -3.02
C LEU A 70 -5.56 1.98 -2.00
N ALA A 71 -6.22 1.94 -0.84
CA ALA A 71 -6.03 0.87 0.14
C ALA A 71 -6.36 -0.52 -0.44
N ASP A 72 -7.49 -0.63 -1.15
CA ASP A 72 -7.90 -1.89 -1.80
C ASP A 72 -6.88 -2.32 -2.87
N TYR A 73 -6.35 -1.39 -3.67
CA TYR A 73 -5.25 -1.65 -4.60
C TYR A 73 -4.00 -2.17 -3.88
N LEU A 74 -3.56 -1.49 -2.81
CA LEU A 74 -2.36 -1.88 -2.06
C LEU A 74 -2.50 -3.28 -1.43
N VAL A 75 -3.68 -3.61 -0.90
CA VAL A 75 -3.97 -4.96 -0.39
C VAL A 75 -3.98 -5.99 -1.51
N SER A 76 -4.56 -5.67 -2.67
CA SER A 76 -4.59 -6.59 -3.81
C SER A 76 -3.20 -6.98 -4.31
N VAL A 77 -2.22 -6.08 -4.20
CA VAL A 77 -0.83 -6.34 -4.60
C VAL A 77 0.04 -6.92 -3.48
N ASP A 78 -0.39 -6.82 -2.22
CA ASP A 78 0.28 -7.40 -1.04
C ASP A 78 0.12 -8.93 -0.91
N GLY A 79 -0.81 -9.53 -1.67
CA GLY A 79 -1.01 -10.97 -1.70
C GLY A 79 0.31 -11.74 -1.93
N PRO A 80 0.41 -13.03 -1.57
CA PRO A 80 1.62 -13.81 -1.81
C PRO A 80 2.04 -13.69 -3.28
N PRO A 81 3.34 -13.56 -3.62
CA PRO A 81 3.76 -13.71 -5.00
C PRO A 81 3.16 -15.01 -5.54
N PRO A 82 2.69 -15.06 -6.81
CA PRO A 82 2.16 -16.30 -7.36
C PRO A 82 3.22 -17.36 -7.10
N ARG A 83 2.89 -18.34 -6.25
CA ARG A 83 3.78 -19.48 -6.01
C ARG A 83 4.00 -20.03 -7.41
N ALA A 84 5.25 -20.00 -7.88
CA ALA A 84 5.61 -20.66 -9.12
C ALA A 84 4.95 -22.03 -9.05
N ALA A 85 4.03 -22.31 -9.98
CA ALA A 85 3.24 -23.54 -9.96
C ALA A 85 4.22 -24.67 -9.70
N ALA A 86 4.05 -25.39 -8.58
CA ALA A 86 4.91 -26.51 -8.26
C ALA A 86 4.84 -27.43 -9.47
N LYS A 87 5.92 -27.51 -10.24
CA LYS A 87 5.98 -28.37 -11.41
C LYS A 87 5.61 -29.77 -10.92
N PRO A 88 4.51 -30.38 -11.39
CA PRO A 88 4.19 -31.75 -11.02
C PRO A 88 5.23 -32.62 -11.71
N GLY A 89 6.28 -33.03 -10.98
CA GLY A 89 7.31 -33.88 -11.58
C GLY A 89 8.69 -33.93 -10.92
N ALA A 90 8.98 -33.16 -9.87
CA ALA A 90 10.23 -33.38 -9.12
C ALA A 90 10.09 -34.65 -8.27
N LYS A 91 10.44 -35.80 -8.86
CA LYS A 91 10.64 -37.06 -8.14
C LYS A 91 11.62 -36.79 -6.99
N PRO A 92 11.37 -37.26 -5.75
CA PRO A 92 12.37 -37.16 -4.71
C PRO A 92 13.60 -37.94 -5.18
N ALA A 93 14.72 -37.24 -5.33
CA ALA A 93 16.01 -37.90 -5.49
C ALA A 93 16.19 -38.76 -4.23
N ARG A 94 16.07 -40.07 -4.41
CA ARG A 94 16.34 -41.05 -3.38
C ARG A 94 17.76 -40.79 -2.90
N SER A 95 17.92 -40.28 -1.68
CA SER A 95 19.23 -40.20 -1.05
C SER A 95 19.81 -41.60 -0.99
N GLU A 96 20.85 -41.83 -1.79
CA GLU A 96 21.66 -43.03 -1.71
C GLU A 96 22.31 -43.06 -0.32
N PRO A 97 22.32 -44.19 0.40
CA PRO A 97 22.96 -44.27 1.71
C PRO A 97 24.45 -43.95 1.57
N ARG A 98 24.88 -42.81 2.13
CA ARG A 98 26.29 -42.44 2.22
C ARG A 98 27.04 -43.53 3.02
N PRO A 99 28.17 -44.06 2.53
CA PRO A 99 28.93 -45.06 3.27
C PRO A 99 29.50 -44.45 4.56
N PRO A 100 29.63 -45.22 5.65
CA PRO A 100 30.18 -44.73 6.89
C PRO A 100 31.65 -44.35 6.72
N LYS A 101 32.05 -43.22 7.34
CA LYS A 101 33.45 -42.78 7.38
C LYS A 101 34.29 -43.76 8.20
N PRO A 102 35.53 -44.09 7.79
CA PRO A 102 36.43 -44.89 8.60
C PRO A 102 36.77 -44.16 9.90
N VAL A 103 36.68 -44.87 11.01
CA VAL A 103 37.15 -44.41 12.33
C VAL A 103 38.67 -44.47 12.31
N GLN A 104 39.34 -43.33 12.32
CA GLN A 104 40.79 -43.27 12.58
C GLN A 104 40.97 -43.29 14.10
N GLY A 105 41.39 -44.43 14.62
CA GLY A 105 41.94 -44.52 15.97
C GLY A 105 43.42 -44.17 15.96
N GLN A 106 43.82 -43.33 16.90
CA GLN A 106 45.06 -43.36 17.70
C GLN A 106 44.81 -42.52 18.96
#